data_AF-A0A161Y6M5-F1
#
_entry.id   AF-A0A161Y6M5-F1
#
_cell.length_a   1.000
_cell.length_b   1.000
_cell.length_c   1.000
_cell.angle_alpha   90.00
_cell.angle_beta   90.00
_cell.angle_gamma   90.00
#
_symmetry.space_group_name_H-M   'P 1'
#
loop_
_entity.id
_entity.type
_entity.pdbx_description
1 polymer ?
#
loop_
_entity_poly.entity_id
_entity_poly.type
_entity_poly.pdbx_seq_one_letter_code
_entity_poly.pdbx_strand_id
1 'polypeptide(L)'
;MGVYSTNIIAPKGNSGMTSVSSHNDDNTVSFSDIGFDFFYNGVNCRTTINSNGNSWLGFTGANEQLKINRRDAGADNIYYAKETVNDKPTFRIRWEGHQSYSTWGTLDLVWELILYNDGAMVLVIEKIPNTGTNAFENPTLGTTNLTLENNKSYAFVPQQDRGKAYTVQEGSYIQTNIKYLMVDGNDIKHWDTASSSYVKVAELPLAADKFQTYGDYSYRKERTGITSSAPSLKIWSPLAEMPAPKVTQTIKPKPIIVSMKDDISFSEAYIKDIMNAVITSDNIGSGIIAFIVSTDSGVSWKTCNGSSWVLVDITNIQDVKNKGMSVTILQGITEAQWTSLGISNKKIRFAWYMEVTSSTDILKLKQVRVNYNTN
;
A
#
# COMPACT_ATOMS: atom_id res chain seq x y z
N MET A 1 9.58 -4.07 -8.98
CA MET A 1 9.73 -4.32 -7.55
C MET A 1 10.52 -5.60 -7.43
N GLY A 2 11.79 -5.44 -7.09
CA GLY A 2 12.71 -6.53 -6.79
C GLY A 2 12.35 -7.32 -5.54
N VAL A 3 13.17 -8.34 -5.28
CA VAL A 3 12.97 -9.34 -4.23
C VAL A 3 14.13 -9.26 -3.26
N TYR A 4 13.82 -9.33 -1.98
CA TYR A 4 14.84 -9.48 -0.95
C TYR A 4 15.52 -10.85 -1.05
N SER A 5 16.83 -10.87 -0.87
CA SER A 5 17.62 -12.09 -0.75
C SER A 5 18.43 -12.06 0.53
N THR A 6 18.55 -13.21 1.21
CA THR A 6 19.45 -13.36 2.37
C THR A 6 20.92 -13.39 1.98
N ASN A 7 21.24 -13.42 0.68
CA ASN A 7 22.62 -13.44 0.21
C ASN A 7 23.33 -12.12 0.53
N ILE A 8 24.55 -12.23 1.05
CA ILE A 8 25.43 -11.09 1.26
C ILE A 8 26.15 -10.75 -0.04
N ILE A 9 26.15 -9.47 -0.41
CA ILE A 9 26.90 -8.97 -1.57
C ILE A 9 28.28 -8.51 -1.11
N ALA A 10 29.31 -8.95 -1.83
CA ALA A 10 30.67 -8.46 -1.63
C ALA A 10 30.85 -7.04 -2.22
N PRO A 11 31.72 -6.21 -1.64
CA PRO A 11 32.04 -4.91 -2.21
C PRO A 11 32.67 -5.07 -3.60
N LYS A 12 32.36 -4.14 -4.52
CA LYS A 12 32.90 -4.16 -5.88
C LYS A 12 34.28 -3.50 -5.95
N GLY A 13 34.60 -2.61 -5.01
CA GLY A 13 35.81 -1.80 -5.05
C GLY A 13 35.64 -0.54 -5.91
N ASN A 14 36.74 0.20 -6.09
CA ASN A 14 36.72 1.51 -6.76
C ASN A 14 37.12 1.47 -8.26
N SER A 15 37.50 0.31 -8.79
CA SER A 15 37.96 0.17 -10.18
C SER A 15 36.86 0.57 -11.17
N GLY A 16 37.17 1.53 -12.05
CA GLY A 16 36.24 2.06 -13.05
C GLY A 16 35.18 3.02 -12.50
N MET A 17 35.23 3.39 -11.21
CA MET A 17 34.37 4.41 -10.64
C MET A 17 34.93 5.82 -10.88
N THR A 18 34.05 6.82 -10.89
CA THR A 18 34.41 8.24 -11.01
C THR A 18 34.61 8.84 -9.62
N SER A 19 35.75 9.50 -9.40
CA SER A 19 36.01 10.23 -8.15
C SER A 19 35.21 11.54 -8.11
N VAL A 20 34.59 11.81 -6.96
CA VAL A 20 33.86 13.06 -6.67
C VAL A 20 34.64 13.94 -5.73
N SER A 21 35.33 13.31 -4.78
CA SER A 21 36.04 13.98 -3.71
C SER A 21 37.20 13.13 -3.25
N SER A 22 38.29 13.78 -2.87
CA SER A 22 39.44 13.18 -2.20
C SER A 22 39.82 14.03 -1.00
N HIS A 23 40.30 13.40 0.08
CA HIS A 23 40.75 14.08 1.29
C HIS A 23 39.71 15.07 1.85
N ASN A 24 38.50 14.56 2.11
CA ASN A 24 37.35 15.34 2.54
C ASN A 24 37.03 15.05 4.00
N ASP A 25 37.21 16.06 4.85
CA ASP A 25 36.98 16.00 6.30
C ASP A 25 35.48 16.04 6.63
N ASP A 26 34.84 17.20 6.44
CA ASP A 26 33.44 17.42 6.80
C ASP A 26 32.63 18.15 5.72
N ASN A 27 33.18 18.27 4.51
CA ASN A 27 32.52 18.94 3.41
C ASN A 27 31.48 18.04 2.74
N THR A 28 30.30 18.60 2.47
CA THR A 28 29.27 17.92 1.68
C THR A 28 29.59 18.04 0.19
N VAL A 29 29.55 16.91 -0.52
CA VAL A 29 29.70 16.81 -1.96
C VAL A 29 28.41 16.30 -2.58
N SER A 30 28.07 16.85 -3.75
CA SER A 30 26.89 16.46 -4.52
C SER A 30 27.27 15.52 -5.65
N PHE A 31 26.44 14.50 -5.87
CA PHE A 31 26.54 13.68 -7.07
C PHE A 31 25.80 14.37 -8.23
N SER A 32 26.32 14.20 -9.44
CA SER A 32 25.58 14.58 -10.65
C SER A 32 24.30 13.73 -10.82
N ASP A 33 23.45 14.08 -11.79
CA ASP A 33 22.24 13.29 -12.12
C ASP A 33 22.53 11.78 -12.12
N ILE A 34 21.86 11.02 -11.25
CA ILE A 34 22.09 9.58 -11.07
C ILE A 34 21.57 8.74 -12.26
N GLY A 35 20.79 9.33 -13.16
CA GLY A 35 20.33 8.73 -14.42
C GLY A 35 18.94 8.11 -14.39
N PHE A 36 18.24 8.13 -13.26
CA PHE A 36 16.87 7.63 -13.12
C PHE A 36 16.15 8.34 -11.97
N ASP A 37 14.81 8.26 -11.97
CA ASP A 37 14.01 8.78 -10.86
C ASP A 37 14.14 7.85 -9.65
N PHE A 38 14.66 8.38 -8.55
CA PHE A 38 14.75 7.70 -7.26
C PHE A 38 13.94 8.51 -6.26
N PHE A 39 12.95 7.91 -5.62
CA PHE A 39 12.08 8.62 -4.68
C PHE A 39 12.39 8.24 -3.23
N TYR A 40 12.55 9.25 -2.39
CA TYR A 40 12.63 9.12 -0.93
C TYR A 40 11.67 10.11 -0.28
N ASN A 41 10.82 9.62 0.62
CA ASN A 41 9.75 10.40 1.27
C ASN A 41 8.90 11.22 0.29
N GLY A 42 8.58 10.67 -0.87
CA GLY A 42 7.81 11.36 -1.92
C GLY A 42 8.60 12.35 -2.78
N VAL A 43 9.84 12.69 -2.43
CA VAL A 43 10.70 13.63 -3.19
C VAL A 43 11.49 12.84 -4.24
N ASN A 44 11.55 13.35 -5.47
CA ASN A 44 12.44 12.79 -6.49
C ASN A 44 13.87 13.30 -6.22
N CYS A 45 14.77 12.38 -5.92
CA CYS A 45 16.13 12.63 -5.46
C CYS A 45 17.17 12.53 -6.57
N ARG A 46 16.75 12.44 -7.84
CA ARG A 46 17.63 12.23 -9.01
C ARG A 46 18.86 13.15 -9.06
N THR A 47 18.75 14.38 -8.58
CA THR A 47 19.82 15.39 -8.60
C THR A 47 20.16 15.97 -7.22
N THR A 48 19.71 15.34 -6.14
CA THR A 48 19.86 15.88 -4.77
C THR A 48 20.63 14.95 -3.83
N ILE A 49 21.21 13.88 -4.37
CA ILE A 49 21.99 12.95 -3.55
C ILE A 49 23.34 13.58 -3.24
N ASN A 50 23.66 13.62 -1.96
CA ASN A 50 24.90 14.18 -1.42
C ASN A 50 25.57 13.17 -0.49
N SER A 51 26.88 13.25 -0.36
CA SER A 51 27.65 12.55 0.69
C SER A 51 28.61 13.53 1.36
N ASN A 52 29.25 13.10 2.43
CA ASN A 52 30.10 13.95 3.25
C ASN A 52 31.29 13.17 3.81
N GLY A 53 32.37 13.89 4.12
CA GLY A 53 33.54 13.32 4.77
C GLY A 53 33.26 12.69 6.14
N ASN A 54 32.26 13.17 6.88
CA ASN A 54 31.82 12.57 8.15
C ASN A 54 30.95 11.30 8.00
N SER A 55 31.10 10.57 6.89
CA SER A 55 30.48 9.27 6.59
C SER A 55 28.96 9.25 6.77
N TRP A 56 28.30 10.16 6.04
CA TRP A 56 26.85 10.16 5.87
C TRP A 56 26.44 10.42 4.42
N LEU A 57 25.19 10.10 4.13
CA LEU A 57 24.53 10.32 2.85
C LEU A 57 23.18 11.02 3.04
N GLY A 58 22.92 12.00 2.18
CA GLY A 58 21.66 12.71 2.11
C GLY A 58 20.97 12.48 0.77
N PHE A 59 19.73 12.02 0.78
CA PHE A 59 18.94 11.79 -0.44
C PHE A 59 18.28 13.08 -0.94
N THR A 60 17.87 13.96 -0.01
CA THR A 60 17.12 15.19 -0.33
C THR A 60 17.96 16.45 -0.08
N GLY A 61 19.25 16.42 -0.44
CA GLY A 61 20.21 17.49 -0.17
C GLY A 61 21.11 17.16 1.03
N ALA A 62 21.43 18.17 1.85
CA ALA A 62 22.44 18.08 2.91
C ALA A 62 21.92 17.50 4.25
N ASN A 63 20.82 16.75 4.23
CA ASN A 63 20.28 16.11 5.44
C ASN A 63 20.97 14.76 5.65
N GLU A 64 21.40 14.46 6.87
CA GLU A 64 22.11 13.20 7.19
C GLU A 64 21.16 11.99 7.31
N GLN A 65 20.52 11.58 6.22
CA GLN A 65 19.48 10.53 6.26
C GLN A 65 20.03 9.11 6.39
N LEU A 66 21.25 8.84 5.94
CA LEU A 66 21.95 7.59 6.22
C LEU A 66 23.30 7.90 6.84
N LYS A 67 23.53 7.38 8.04
CA LYS A 67 24.75 7.57 8.83
C LYS A 67 25.43 6.23 9.01
N ILE A 68 26.72 6.16 8.67
CA ILE A 68 27.52 4.93 8.72
C ILE A 68 28.78 5.25 9.50
N ASN A 69 28.88 4.81 10.75
CA ASN A 69 29.94 5.16 11.68
C ASN A 69 30.17 6.69 11.77
N ARG A 70 29.09 7.48 11.78
CA ARG A 70 29.15 8.94 11.82
C ARG A 70 29.68 9.39 13.18
N ARG A 71 30.98 9.72 13.25
CA ARG A 71 31.70 10.21 14.45
C ARG A 71 33.06 10.76 14.04
N ASP A 72 33.09 11.98 13.49
CA ASP A 72 34.34 12.67 13.16
C ASP A 72 35.23 11.91 12.16
N ALA A 73 34.58 11.22 11.22
CA ALA A 73 35.24 10.43 10.18
C ALA A 73 35.76 11.37 9.08
N GLY A 74 36.75 10.91 8.33
CA GLY A 74 37.25 11.62 7.15
C GLY A 74 37.28 10.69 5.93
N ALA A 75 36.80 11.19 4.78
CA ALA A 75 36.80 10.46 3.53
C ALA A 75 38.11 10.69 2.77
N ASP A 76 38.95 9.67 2.70
CA ASP A 76 40.10 9.67 1.80
C ASP A 76 39.63 9.79 0.35
N ASN A 77 38.56 9.07 -0.03
CA ASN A 77 37.93 9.19 -1.34
C ASN A 77 36.43 8.90 -1.31
N ILE A 78 35.69 9.60 -2.17
CA ILE A 78 34.27 9.34 -2.46
C ILE A 78 34.13 9.14 -3.97
N TYR A 79 33.55 8.01 -4.37
CA TYR A 79 33.35 7.65 -5.77
C TYR A 79 31.89 7.36 -6.09
N TYR A 80 31.56 7.38 -7.38
CA TYR A 80 30.32 6.81 -7.89
C TYR A 80 30.51 6.07 -9.22
N ALA A 81 29.56 5.20 -9.54
CA ALA A 81 29.42 4.59 -10.85
C ALA A 81 27.94 4.50 -11.25
N LYS A 82 27.68 4.79 -12.53
CA LYS A 82 26.42 4.44 -13.18
C LYS A 82 26.58 3.06 -13.77
N GLU A 83 25.73 2.14 -13.33
CA GLU A 83 25.83 0.72 -13.67
C GLU A 83 24.52 0.23 -14.27
N THR A 84 24.56 -0.96 -14.88
CA THR A 84 23.37 -1.70 -15.28
C THR A 84 23.43 -3.07 -14.65
N VAL A 85 22.42 -3.40 -13.85
CA VAL A 85 22.27 -4.70 -13.18
C VAL A 85 20.93 -5.27 -13.63
N ASN A 86 20.93 -6.48 -14.19
CA ASN A 86 19.73 -7.12 -14.75
C ASN A 86 18.96 -6.22 -15.75
N ASP A 87 19.69 -5.56 -16.66
CA ASP A 87 19.14 -4.60 -17.64
C ASP A 87 18.39 -3.40 -17.04
N LYS A 88 18.66 -3.10 -15.76
CA LYS A 88 18.10 -1.94 -15.07
C LYS A 88 19.23 -1.01 -14.61
N PRO A 89 19.03 0.31 -14.72
CA PRO A 89 20.02 1.27 -14.25
C PRO A 89 20.11 1.22 -12.73
N THR A 90 21.35 1.21 -12.24
CA THR A 90 21.67 1.31 -10.81
C THR A 90 22.74 2.37 -10.61
N PHE A 91 22.72 3.04 -9.46
CA PHE A 91 23.72 4.02 -9.10
C PHE A 91 24.47 3.53 -7.86
N ARG A 92 25.79 3.36 -7.98
CA ARG A 92 26.64 2.92 -6.87
C ARG A 92 27.46 4.09 -6.37
N ILE A 93 27.49 4.25 -5.05
CA ILE A 93 28.38 5.17 -4.34
C ILE A 93 29.36 4.32 -3.55
N ARG A 94 30.62 4.73 -3.50
CA ARG A 94 31.63 4.11 -2.66
C ARG A 94 32.32 5.18 -1.83
N TRP A 95 32.45 4.91 -0.55
CA TRP A 95 33.07 5.79 0.43
C TRP A 95 34.24 5.03 1.05
N GLU A 96 35.43 5.62 0.96
CA GLU A 96 36.67 5.06 1.48
C GLU A 96 37.31 6.08 2.41
N GLY A 97 37.55 5.69 3.65
CA GLY A 97 38.20 6.57 4.59
C GLY A 97 38.44 5.92 5.93
N HIS A 98 38.39 6.75 6.96
CA HIS A 98 38.83 6.39 8.29
C HIS A 98 37.89 6.93 9.37
N GLN A 99 37.91 6.31 10.54
CA GLN A 99 36.96 6.59 11.61
C GLN A 99 37.17 7.88 12.40
N SER A 100 38.35 8.51 12.31
CA SER A 100 38.69 9.73 13.06
C SER A 100 39.65 10.63 12.29
N TYR A 101 39.37 11.93 12.16
CA TYR A 101 40.10 12.91 11.32
C TYR A 101 41.63 12.89 11.41
N SER A 102 42.24 12.37 12.48
CA SER A 102 43.68 12.29 12.68
C SER A 102 44.34 11.03 12.09
N THR A 103 43.59 10.18 11.37
CA THR A 103 44.03 8.85 10.91
C THR A 103 44.01 8.66 9.39
N TRP A 104 44.16 9.76 8.63
CA TRP A 104 44.28 9.77 7.17
C TRP A 104 45.17 8.66 6.59
N GLY A 105 44.73 8.06 5.48
CA GLY A 105 45.42 6.93 4.84
C GLY A 105 45.15 5.57 5.47
N THR A 106 44.46 5.49 6.63
CA THR A 106 44.04 4.23 7.24
C THR A 106 42.63 3.84 6.75
N LEU A 107 42.52 2.99 5.74
CA LEU A 107 41.20 2.57 5.23
C LEU A 107 40.52 1.54 6.16
N ASP A 108 39.96 2.01 7.28
CA ASP A 108 39.23 1.22 8.29
C ASP A 108 37.71 1.46 8.30
N LEU A 109 37.22 2.42 7.50
CA LEU A 109 35.81 2.65 7.23
C LEU A 109 35.59 2.67 5.71
N VAL A 110 34.92 1.64 5.20
CA VAL A 110 34.72 1.45 3.76
C VAL A 110 33.34 0.86 3.52
N TRP A 111 32.53 1.54 2.73
CA TRP A 111 31.19 1.09 2.39
C TRP A 111 30.77 1.49 0.98
N GLU A 112 29.79 0.76 0.45
CA GLU A 112 29.13 1.06 -0.81
C GLU A 112 27.63 1.17 -0.61
N LEU A 113 26.98 2.08 -1.33
CA LEU A 113 25.52 2.16 -1.39
C LEU A 113 25.07 2.00 -2.84
N ILE A 114 24.19 1.03 -3.08
CA ILE A 114 23.57 0.78 -4.37
C ILE A 114 22.14 1.31 -4.33
N LEU A 115 21.79 2.17 -5.28
CA LEU A 115 20.45 2.68 -5.49
C LEU A 115 19.82 2.03 -6.71
N TYR A 116 18.58 1.56 -6.55
CA TYR A 116 17.80 0.92 -7.61
C TYR A 116 16.67 1.84 -8.08
N ASN A 117 16.31 1.77 -9.36
CA ASN A 117 15.27 2.63 -9.94
C ASN A 117 13.84 2.31 -9.51
N ASP A 118 13.62 1.28 -8.68
CA ASP A 118 12.35 1.02 -7.99
C ASP A 118 12.36 1.46 -6.51
N GLY A 119 13.35 2.26 -6.13
CA GLY A 119 13.42 2.92 -4.82
C GLY A 119 14.06 2.10 -3.72
N ALA A 120 14.43 0.85 -3.98
CA ALA A 120 15.21 0.04 -3.04
C ALA A 120 16.68 0.48 -2.98
N MET A 121 17.35 0.12 -1.89
CA MET A 121 18.77 0.38 -1.69
C MET A 121 19.45 -0.84 -1.08
N VAL A 122 20.75 -0.99 -1.33
CA VAL A 122 21.59 -1.97 -0.62
C VAL A 122 22.84 -1.26 -0.13
N LEU A 123 23.05 -1.27 1.19
CA LEU A 123 24.29 -0.85 1.83
C LEU A 123 25.21 -2.07 1.94
N VAL A 124 26.43 -1.97 1.44
CA VAL A 124 27.48 -2.99 1.56
C VAL A 124 28.57 -2.44 2.45
N ILE A 125 28.90 -3.15 3.52
CA ILE A 125 29.95 -2.80 4.46
C ILE A 125 31.16 -3.68 4.19
N GLU A 126 32.23 -3.07 3.70
CA GLU A 126 33.53 -3.74 3.56
C GLU A 126 34.27 -3.69 4.91
N LYS A 127 34.38 -2.49 5.47
CA LYS A 127 35.00 -2.24 6.78
C LYS A 127 34.20 -1.24 7.59
N ILE A 128 34.01 -1.50 8.87
CA ILE A 128 33.38 -0.60 9.82
C ILE A 128 33.98 -0.81 11.23
N PRO A 129 34.41 0.25 11.92
CA PRO A 129 34.93 0.15 13.28
C PRO A 129 33.83 0.14 14.35
N ASN A 130 32.60 0.59 14.01
CA ASN A 130 31.45 0.68 14.91
C ASN A 130 31.70 1.50 16.18
N THR A 131 32.48 2.56 16.04
CA THR A 131 32.74 3.53 17.10
C THR A 131 31.81 4.74 17.04
N GLY A 132 31.11 4.96 15.93
CA GLY A 132 30.20 6.09 15.69
C GLY A 132 28.71 5.76 15.59
N THR A 133 27.93 6.71 15.07
CA THR A 133 26.47 6.51 14.87
C THR A 133 26.18 5.76 13.57
N ASN A 134 25.42 4.68 13.69
CA ASN A 134 24.83 3.94 12.57
C ASN A 134 23.32 4.13 12.60
N ALA A 135 22.76 4.87 11.65
CA ALA A 135 21.34 5.16 11.64
C ALA A 135 20.80 5.45 10.25
N PHE A 136 19.49 5.25 10.08
CA PHE A 136 18.74 5.62 8.89
C PHE A 136 17.48 6.38 9.29
N GLU A 137 17.24 7.52 8.65
CA GLU A 137 15.99 8.26 8.79
C GLU A 137 14.92 7.54 7.97
N ASN A 138 14.05 6.77 8.64
CA ASN A 138 12.94 6.11 7.96
C ASN A 138 11.75 7.09 7.92
N PRO A 139 11.19 7.45 6.76
CA PRO A 139 10.24 8.57 6.70
C PRO A 139 8.97 8.38 7.54
N THR A 140 8.56 7.14 7.79
CA THR A 140 7.41 6.84 8.66
C THR A 140 7.83 6.54 10.11
N LEU A 141 9.00 5.92 10.33
CA LEU A 141 9.41 5.48 11.68
C LEU A 141 10.33 6.48 12.39
N GLY A 142 10.79 7.53 11.71
CA GLY A 142 11.86 8.41 12.16
C GLY A 142 13.22 7.72 12.14
N THR A 143 14.18 8.28 12.88
CA THR A 143 15.54 7.73 12.99
C THR A 143 15.53 6.32 13.55
N THR A 144 16.02 5.36 12.77
CA THR A 144 16.17 3.95 13.13
C THR A 144 17.66 3.62 13.28
N ASN A 145 18.06 3.04 14.41
CA ASN A 145 19.44 2.58 14.61
C ASN A 145 19.73 1.35 13.74
N LEU A 146 20.94 1.28 13.19
CA LEU A 146 21.40 0.15 12.38
C LEU A 146 22.49 -0.64 13.11
N THR A 147 22.35 -1.95 13.13
CA THR A 147 23.41 -2.87 13.57
C THR A 147 24.19 -3.32 12.34
N LEU A 148 25.39 -2.78 12.15
CA LEU A 148 26.23 -3.00 10.98
C LEU A 148 27.46 -3.83 11.35
N GLU A 149 27.88 -4.72 10.47
CA GLU A 149 29.04 -5.59 10.67
C GLU A 149 29.94 -5.62 9.44
N ASN A 150 31.21 -5.96 9.65
CA ASN A 150 32.20 -6.12 8.58
C ASN A 150 31.77 -7.22 7.60
N ASN A 151 31.99 -6.97 6.30
CA ASN A 151 31.70 -7.92 5.22
C ASN A 151 30.22 -8.36 5.17
N LYS A 152 29.31 -7.46 5.52
CA LYS A 152 27.86 -7.66 5.42
C LYS A 152 27.22 -6.68 4.45
N SER A 153 25.99 -6.98 4.04
CA SER A 153 25.16 -6.06 3.29
C SER A 153 23.76 -5.98 3.90
N TYR A 154 23.07 -4.87 3.67
CA TYR A 154 21.77 -4.56 4.25
C TYR A 154 20.85 -4.00 3.17
N ALA A 155 19.70 -4.65 2.96
CA ALA A 155 18.70 -4.26 1.99
C ALA A 155 17.67 -3.33 2.64
N PHE A 156 17.44 -2.18 2.00
CA PHE A 156 16.38 -1.22 2.33
C PHE A 156 15.27 -1.39 1.31
N VAL A 157 14.17 -2.04 1.71
CA VAL A 157 13.07 -2.38 0.81
C VAL A 157 11.88 -1.46 1.05
N PRO A 158 11.45 -0.66 0.05
CA PRO A 158 10.33 0.26 0.22
C PRO A 158 9.02 -0.52 0.48
N GLN A 159 8.26 -0.07 1.48
CA GLN A 159 6.96 -0.65 1.87
C GLN A 159 5.77 0.14 1.31
N GLN A 160 6.03 1.33 0.78
CA GLN A 160 5.02 2.24 0.25
C GLN A 160 5.56 2.94 -1.00
N ASP A 161 4.65 3.35 -1.88
CA ASP A 161 4.99 4.11 -3.09
C ASP A 161 5.83 5.34 -2.77
N ARG A 162 6.77 5.64 -3.68
CA ARG A 162 7.67 6.80 -3.61
C ARG A 162 8.53 6.84 -2.34
N GLY A 163 8.88 5.68 -1.78
CA GLY A 163 9.85 5.57 -0.70
C GLY A 163 9.40 6.20 0.61
N LYS A 164 8.11 6.11 0.96
CA LYS A 164 7.56 6.69 2.22
C LYS A 164 7.82 5.84 3.46
N ALA A 165 8.22 4.59 3.29
CA ALA A 165 8.57 3.69 4.38
C ALA A 165 9.52 2.62 3.85
N TYR A 166 10.42 2.13 4.71
CA TYR A 166 11.37 1.06 4.38
C TYR A 166 11.39 -0.01 5.47
N THR A 167 11.62 -1.26 5.07
CA THR A 167 12.18 -2.29 5.96
C THR A 167 13.68 -2.38 5.70
N VAL A 168 14.46 -2.60 6.76
CA VAL A 168 15.91 -2.77 6.67
C VAL A 168 16.27 -4.12 7.27
N GLN A 169 17.05 -4.91 6.55
CA GLN A 169 17.43 -6.26 6.95
C GLN A 169 18.78 -6.65 6.34
N GLU A 170 19.58 -7.43 7.07
CA GLU A 170 20.82 -8.02 6.54
C GLU A 170 20.51 -8.87 5.32
N GLY A 171 21.32 -8.76 4.27
CA GLY A 171 21.12 -9.43 2.99
C GLY A 171 21.26 -8.46 1.84
N SER A 172 20.54 -8.74 0.75
CA SER A 172 20.62 -7.99 -0.49
C SER A 172 19.25 -7.80 -1.13
N TYR A 173 19.26 -7.07 -2.24
CA TYR A 173 18.11 -6.81 -3.06
C TYR A 173 18.41 -7.22 -4.49
N ILE A 174 17.56 -8.06 -5.04
CA ILE A 174 17.63 -8.45 -6.44
C ILE A 174 16.55 -7.66 -7.16
N GLN A 175 16.95 -6.61 -7.86
CA GLN A 175 16.03 -5.94 -8.76
C GLN A 175 15.68 -6.90 -9.89
N THR A 176 14.43 -7.33 -9.92
CA THR A 176 13.94 -8.34 -10.84
C THR A 176 13.55 -7.68 -12.16
N ASN A 177 14.06 -8.21 -13.27
CA ASN A 177 13.59 -7.85 -14.60
C ASN A 177 12.38 -8.73 -14.96
N ILE A 178 11.26 -8.49 -14.27
CA ILE A 178 10.04 -9.26 -14.49
C ILE A 178 9.32 -8.73 -15.72
N LYS A 179 8.95 -9.65 -16.60
CA LYS A 179 8.14 -9.42 -17.79
C LYS A 179 6.85 -10.22 -17.70
N TYR A 180 5.78 -9.63 -18.21
CA TYR A 180 4.46 -10.22 -18.26
C TYR A 180 3.98 -10.33 -19.70
N LEU A 181 3.31 -11.43 -20.02
CA LEU A 181 2.56 -11.63 -21.26
C LEU A 181 1.29 -12.43 -20.96
N MET A 182 0.25 -12.20 -21.74
CA MET A 182 -1.00 -12.94 -21.64
C MET A 182 -1.02 -14.05 -22.69
N VAL A 183 -1.20 -15.30 -22.27
CA VAL A 183 -1.53 -16.40 -23.19
C VAL A 183 -3.05 -16.53 -23.24
N ASP A 184 -3.61 -16.23 -24.40
CA ASP A 184 -5.05 -16.16 -24.67
C ASP A 184 -5.43 -17.23 -25.70
N GLY A 185 -5.64 -18.47 -25.25
CA GLY A 185 -5.75 -19.63 -26.15
C GLY A 185 -4.39 -19.94 -26.77
N ASN A 186 -4.28 -19.86 -28.10
CA ASN A 186 -3.00 -20.03 -28.80
C ASN A 186 -2.22 -18.71 -28.94
N ASP A 187 -2.88 -17.56 -28.75
CA ASP A 187 -2.27 -16.25 -28.95
C ASP A 187 -1.45 -15.84 -27.73
N ILE A 188 -0.33 -15.18 -27.99
CA ILE A 188 0.43 -14.43 -27.00
C ILE A 188 0.11 -12.95 -27.21
N LYS A 189 -0.37 -12.30 -26.16
CA LYS A 189 -0.81 -10.90 -26.18
C LYS A 189 -0.06 -10.07 -25.15
N HIS A 190 0.17 -8.80 -25.47
CA HIS A 190 0.65 -7.78 -24.54
C HIS A 190 -0.38 -6.67 -24.39
N TRP A 191 -0.25 -5.83 -23.37
CA TRP A 191 -1.13 -4.68 -23.21
C TRP A 191 -0.69 -3.52 -24.10
N ASP A 192 -1.49 -3.17 -25.10
CA ASP A 192 -1.29 -1.94 -25.85
C ASP A 192 -1.95 -0.75 -25.13
N THR A 193 -1.15 0.25 -24.80
CA THR A 193 -1.62 1.43 -24.08
C THR A 193 -2.44 2.36 -24.97
N ALA A 194 -2.17 2.40 -26.28
CA ALA A 194 -2.90 3.26 -27.19
C ALA A 194 -4.36 2.80 -27.37
N SER A 195 -4.57 1.50 -27.56
CA SER A 195 -5.90 0.90 -27.67
C SER A 195 -6.54 0.53 -26.32
N SER A 196 -5.78 0.58 -25.21
CA SER A 196 -6.22 0.11 -23.90
C SER A 196 -6.82 -1.31 -23.96
N SER A 197 -6.11 -2.21 -24.65
CA SER A 197 -6.54 -3.57 -24.93
C SER A 197 -5.34 -4.52 -25.03
N TYR A 198 -5.56 -5.81 -24.72
CA TYR A 198 -4.61 -6.85 -25.05
C TYR A 198 -4.61 -7.11 -26.56
N VAL A 199 -3.44 -6.98 -27.20
CA VAL A 199 -3.27 -7.20 -28.65
C VAL A 199 -2.27 -8.33 -28.90
N LYS A 200 -2.52 -9.09 -29.96
CA LYS A 200 -1.68 -10.23 -30.35
C LYS A 200 -0.30 -9.76 -30.83
N VAL A 201 0.73 -10.39 -30.29
CA VAL A 201 2.14 -10.18 -30.67
C VAL A 201 2.83 -11.45 -31.17
N ALA A 202 2.33 -12.63 -30.77
CA ALA A 202 2.86 -13.91 -31.20
C ALA A 202 1.82 -15.03 -30.98
N GLU A 203 2.23 -16.27 -31.22
CA GLU A 203 1.50 -17.49 -30.89
C GLU A 203 2.42 -18.41 -30.08
N LEU A 204 1.84 -19.39 -29.38
CA LEU A 204 2.59 -20.44 -28.70
C LEU A 204 3.49 -21.22 -29.68
N PRO A 205 4.65 -21.76 -29.22
CA PRO A 205 5.10 -21.84 -27.83
C PRO A 205 5.69 -20.53 -27.30
N LEU A 206 5.54 -20.32 -26.00
CA LEU A 206 6.09 -19.16 -25.31
C LEU A 206 7.53 -19.42 -24.86
N ALA A 207 8.46 -18.56 -25.27
CA ALA A 207 9.89 -18.63 -24.94
C ALA A 207 10.43 -17.27 -24.47
N ALA A 208 11.66 -17.26 -23.94
CA ALA A 208 12.28 -16.09 -23.31
C ALA A 208 12.41 -14.89 -24.26
N ASP A 209 12.69 -15.12 -25.55
CA ASP A 209 12.79 -14.09 -26.59
C ASP A 209 11.49 -13.27 -26.71
N LYS A 210 10.33 -13.92 -26.56
CA LYS A 210 9.02 -13.25 -26.62
C LYS A 210 8.84 -12.28 -25.47
N PHE A 211 9.25 -12.65 -24.26
CA PHE A 211 9.21 -11.77 -23.10
C PHE A 211 10.19 -10.61 -23.21
N GLN A 212 11.39 -10.87 -23.71
CA GLN A 212 12.40 -9.83 -23.90
C GLN A 212 11.94 -8.79 -24.93
N THR A 213 11.28 -9.25 -26.00
CA THR A 213 10.83 -8.39 -27.10
C THR A 213 9.52 -7.66 -26.80
N TYR A 214 8.51 -8.38 -26.29
CA TYR A 214 7.14 -7.88 -26.17
C TYR A 214 6.63 -7.80 -24.73
N GLY A 215 7.39 -8.29 -23.75
CA GLY A 215 6.91 -8.42 -22.39
C GLY A 215 6.71 -7.07 -21.69
N ASP A 216 5.57 -6.94 -21.03
CA ASP A 216 5.22 -5.77 -20.25
C ASP A 216 5.96 -5.77 -18.91
N TYR A 217 6.35 -4.59 -18.41
CA TYR A 217 6.97 -4.45 -17.08
C TYR A 217 5.95 -4.41 -15.94
N SER A 218 4.65 -4.40 -16.25
CA SER A 218 3.56 -4.35 -15.29
C SER A 218 2.39 -5.17 -15.84
N TYR A 219 1.70 -5.89 -14.96
CA TYR A 219 0.49 -6.61 -15.32
C TYR A 219 -0.74 -5.70 -15.25
N ARG A 220 -1.82 -6.08 -15.94
CA ARG A 220 -3.09 -5.35 -15.99
C ARG A 220 -4.23 -6.21 -15.47
N LYS A 221 -5.20 -5.57 -14.80
CA LYS A 221 -6.41 -6.23 -14.28
C LYS A 221 -7.53 -6.31 -15.33
N GLU A 222 -7.45 -5.42 -16.31
CA GLU A 222 -8.36 -5.30 -17.43
C GLU A 222 -8.38 -6.60 -18.26
N ARG A 223 -9.49 -6.84 -18.95
CA ARG A 223 -9.65 -8.02 -19.83
C ARG A 223 -9.98 -7.68 -21.27
N THR A 224 -10.04 -6.39 -21.61
CA THR A 224 -10.30 -5.94 -22.99
C THR A 224 -9.29 -6.59 -23.94
N GLY A 225 -9.79 -7.20 -25.03
CA GLY A 225 -8.96 -7.89 -26.02
C GLY A 225 -8.63 -9.36 -25.71
N ILE A 226 -8.99 -9.85 -24.52
CA ILE A 226 -8.91 -11.28 -24.17
C ILE A 226 -10.18 -11.99 -24.66
N THR A 227 -10.00 -13.14 -25.31
CA THR A 227 -11.06 -13.86 -26.02
C THR A 227 -11.27 -15.29 -25.52
N SER A 228 -10.24 -15.92 -24.97
CA SER A 228 -10.30 -17.26 -24.37
C SER A 228 -11.11 -17.25 -23.08
N SER A 229 -11.79 -18.36 -22.83
CA SER A 229 -12.44 -18.64 -21.54
C SER A 229 -11.44 -18.99 -20.43
N ALA A 230 -10.21 -19.37 -20.79
CA ALA A 230 -9.15 -19.75 -19.86
C ALA A 230 -7.81 -19.08 -20.22
N PRO A 231 -7.72 -17.74 -20.16
CA PRO A 231 -6.46 -17.04 -20.39
C PRO A 231 -5.49 -17.28 -19.21
N SER A 232 -4.20 -17.21 -19.47
CA SER A 232 -3.18 -17.33 -18.42
C SER A 232 -2.14 -16.21 -18.51
N LEU A 233 -1.94 -15.52 -17.38
CA LEU A 233 -0.85 -14.57 -17.23
C LEU A 233 0.45 -15.37 -17.05
N LYS A 234 1.42 -15.11 -17.92
CA LYS A 234 2.75 -15.70 -17.85
C LYS A 234 3.74 -14.66 -17.37
N ILE A 235 4.68 -15.12 -16.57
CA ILE A 235 5.67 -14.29 -15.89
C ILE A 235 7.04 -14.84 -16.26
N TRP A 236 7.98 -13.96 -16.57
CA TRP A 236 9.35 -14.33 -16.87
C TRP A 236 10.33 -13.36 -16.20
N SER A 237 11.52 -13.86 -15.89
CA SER A 237 12.66 -13.10 -15.40
C SER A 237 13.94 -13.79 -15.88
N PRO A 238 15.05 -13.06 -16.10
CA PRO A 238 16.35 -13.68 -16.39
C PRO A 238 16.97 -14.42 -15.19
N LEU A 239 16.34 -14.38 -14.02
CA LEU A 239 16.81 -15.09 -12.83
C LEU A 239 16.69 -16.61 -12.97
N ALA A 240 17.67 -17.34 -12.43
CA ALA A 240 17.66 -18.81 -12.40
C ALA A 240 16.48 -19.36 -11.57
N GLU A 241 16.08 -18.65 -10.52
CA GLU A 241 14.91 -18.97 -9.71
C GLU A 241 14.08 -17.70 -9.45
N MET A 242 12.76 -17.82 -9.60
CA MET A 242 11.80 -16.76 -9.25
C MET A 242 11.06 -17.13 -7.97
N PRO A 243 10.83 -16.20 -7.04
CA PRO A 243 9.90 -16.45 -5.94
C PRO A 243 8.50 -16.73 -6.51
N ALA A 244 7.77 -17.63 -5.86
CA ALA A 244 6.42 -17.96 -6.26
C ALA A 244 5.52 -16.70 -6.25
N PRO A 245 4.81 -16.39 -7.35
CA PRO A 245 3.92 -15.23 -7.39
C PRO A 245 2.77 -15.41 -6.39
N LYS A 246 2.43 -14.35 -5.65
CA LYS A 246 1.24 -14.30 -4.78
C LYS A 246 0.19 -13.41 -5.41
N VAL A 247 -1.03 -13.92 -5.54
CA VAL A 247 -2.20 -13.14 -5.95
C VAL A 247 -3.06 -12.90 -4.71
N THR A 248 -3.21 -11.64 -4.33
CA THR A 248 -4.12 -11.23 -3.25
C THR A 248 -5.40 -10.71 -3.87
N GLN A 249 -6.52 -11.35 -3.57
CA GLN A 249 -7.85 -10.88 -3.96
C GLN A 249 -8.55 -10.30 -2.74
N THR A 250 -8.86 -9.01 -2.78
CA THR A 250 -9.70 -8.37 -1.77
C THR A 250 -11.15 -8.39 -2.24
N ILE A 251 -12.01 -9.08 -1.50
CA ILE A 251 -13.44 -9.17 -1.81
C ILE A 251 -14.20 -8.24 -0.88
N LYS A 252 -15.00 -7.35 -1.45
CA LYS A 252 -15.95 -6.50 -0.74
C LYS A 252 -17.36 -7.07 -0.90
N PRO A 253 -18.11 -7.35 0.19
CA PRO A 253 -19.51 -7.70 0.09
C PRO A 253 -20.31 -6.62 -0.65
N LYS A 254 -21.22 -7.03 -1.53
CA LYS A 254 -22.16 -6.08 -2.14
C LYS A 254 -23.11 -5.53 -1.06
N PRO A 255 -23.58 -4.28 -1.20
CA PRO A 255 -24.61 -3.76 -0.32
C PRO A 255 -25.85 -4.67 -0.31
N ILE A 256 -26.50 -4.78 0.84
CA ILE A 256 -27.66 -5.66 1.03
C ILE A 256 -28.74 -4.95 1.84
N ILE A 257 -29.99 -5.29 1.55
CA ILE A 257 -31.14 -4.97 2.41
C ILE A 257 -31.52 -6.26 3.14
N VAL A 258 -31.56 -6.21 4.46
CA VAL A 258 -32.06 -7.28 5.31
C VAL A 258 -33.44 -6.88 5.80
N SER A 259 -34.42 -7.76 5.65
CA SER A 259 -35.80 -7.52 6.11
C SER A 259 -36.15 -8.52 7.19
N MET A 260 -36.85 -8.06 8.24
CA MET A 260 -37.49 -8.97 9.17
C MET A 260 -38.53 -9.84 8.43
N LYS A 261 -38.59 -11.12 8.80
CA LYS A 261 -39.56 -12.05 8.22
C LYS A 261 -40.97 -11.83 8.76
N ASP A 262 -41.05 -11.51 10.05
CA ASP A 262 -42.29 -11.41 10.80
C ASP A 262 -42.47 -9.99 11.38
N ASP A 263 -43.73 -9.64 11.66
CA ASP A 263 -44.09 -8.37 12.30
C ASP A 263 -43.90 -8.46 13.81
N ILE A 264 -43.48 -7.34 14.41
CA ILE A 264 -43.62 -7.12 15.85
C ILE A 264 -45.06 -6.67 16.11
N SER A 265 -45.78 -7.41 16.95
CA SER A 265 -47.16 -7.08 17.34
C SER A 265 -47.19 -6.30 18.65
N PHE A 266 -48.00 -5.25 18.67
CA PHE A 266 -48.37 -4.44 19.84
C PHE A 266 -49.86 -4.58 20.16
N SER A 267 -50.52 -5.63 19.67
CA SER A 267 -51.99 -5.83 19.72
C SER A 267 -52.59 -5.85 21.12
N GLU A 268 -51.78 -6.10 22.15
CA GLU A 268 -52.23 -6.17 23.54
C GLU A 268 -52.93 -4.89 24.00
N ALA A 269 -54.00 -5.03 24.77
CA ALA A 269 -54.85 -3.91 25.19
C ALA A 269 -54.13 -2.94 26.15
N TYR A 270 -53.16 -3.44 26.92
CA TYR A 270 -52.37 -2.63 27.85
C TYR A 270 -51.27 -1.83 27.14
N ILE A 271 -50.94 -2.13 25.88
CA ILE A 271 -49.95 -1.38 25.10
C ILE A 271 -50.63 -0.17 24.47
N LYS A 272 -50.17 1.02 24.88
CA LYS A 272 -50.71 2.30 24.43
C LYS A 272 -50.03 2.78 23.16
N ASP A 273 -48.69 2.86 23.17
CA ASP A 273 -47.90 3.33 22.02
C ASP A 273 -46.43 2.88 22.10
N ILE A 274 -45.69 3.07 21.01
CA ILE A 274 -44.23 2.89 20.95
C ILE A 274 -43.58 4.11 21.62
N MET A 275 -42.79 3.86 22.65
CA MET A 275 -42.03 4.88 23.35
C MET A 275 -40.78 5.27 22.56
N ASN A 276 -39.96 4.29 22.18
CA ASN A 276 -38.76 4.50 21.37
C ASN A 276 -38.23 3.18 20.76
N ALA A 277 -37.26 3.32 19.85
CA ALA A 277 -36.45 2.22 19.36
C ALA A 277 -34.99 2.42 19.81
N VAL A 278 -34.32 1.33 20.20
CA VAL A 278 -32.90 1.31 20.59
C VAL A 278 -32.17 0.32 19.70
N ILE A 279 -31.06 0.78 19.12
CA ILE A 279 -30.22 -0.01 18.21
C ILE A 279 -28.88 -0.25 18.85
N THR A 280 -28.50 -1.53 18.94
CA THR A 280 -27.17 -1.94 19.34
C THR A 280 -26.44 -2.47 18.10
N SER A 281 -25.32 -1.84 17.72
CA SER A 281 -24.52 -2.24 16.58
C SER A 281 -23.03 -1.94 16.80
N ASP A 282 -22.16 -2.75 16.19
CA ASP A 282 -20.76 -2.38 15.98
C ASP A 282 -20.65 -1.70 14.61
N ASN A 283 -20.14 -0.47 14.58
CA ASN A 283 -19.83 0.23 13.33
C ASN A 283 -18.48 0.93 13.47
N ILE A 284 -17.43 0.31 12.93
CA ILE A 284 -16.05 0.82 12.93
C ILE A 284 -15.65 1.11 11.49
N GLY A 285 -15.09 2.29 11.27
CA GLY A 285 -14.73 2.76 9.93
C GLY A 285 -15.91 3.46 9.26
N SER A 286 -16.12 3.19 7.98
CA SER A 286 -17.11 3.88 7.13
C SER A 286 -18.29 2.98 6.75
N GLY A 287 -18.71 2.10 7.66
CA GLY A 287 -19.93 1.31 7.51
C GLY A 287 -21.19 2.16 7.52
N ILE A 288 -22.14 1.84 6.64
CA ILE A 288 -23.43 2.50 6.51
C ILE A 288 -24.52 1.50 6.91
N ILE A 289 -25.37 1.91 7.85
CA ILE A 289 -26.62 1.21 8.18
C ILE A 289 -27.78 2.20 8.18
N ALA A 290 -28.85 1.87 7.45
CA ALA A 290 -30.02 2.73 7.30
C ALA A 290 -31.31 1.91 7.45
N PHE A 291 -32.24 2.38 8.28
CA PHE A 291 -33.46 1.67 8.65
C PHE A 291 -34.69 2.24 7.96
N ILE A 292 -35.62 1.35 7.63
CA ILE A 292 -36.97 1.66 7.17
C ILE A 292 -37.97 0.78 7.93
N VAL A 293 -39.20 1.26 8.03
CA VAL A 293 -40.28 0.56 8.75
C VAL A 293 -41.50 0.37 7.87
N SER A 294 -42.25 -0.70 8.12
CA SER A 294 -43.55 -0.97 7.51
C SER A 294 -44.60 -1.21 8.60
N THR A 295 -45.82 -0.71 8.39
CA THR A 295 -46.99 -0.95 9.27
C THR A 295 -48.04 -1.84 8.61
N ASP A 296 -47.75 -2.36 7.41
CA ASP A 296 -48.63 -3.14 6.55
C ASP A 296 -47.96 -4.47 6.10
N SER A 297 -47.19 -5.07 7.01
CA SER A 297 -46.55 -6.38 6.83
C SER A 297 -45.60 -6.46 5.62
N GLY A 298 -44.94 -5.35 5.29
CA GLY A 298 -43.92 -5.23 4.25
C GLY A 298 -44.44 -4.78 2.88
N VAL A 299 -45.71 -4.37 2.76
CA VAL A 299 -46.30 -3.89 1.50
C VAL A 299 -45.75 -2.50 1.13
N SER A 300 -45.72 -1.57 2.10
CA SER A 300 -45.12 -0.26 1.93
C SER A 300 -44.11 0.03 3.04
N TRP A 301 -43.08 0.79 2.68
CA TRP A 301 -41.96 1.12 3.56
C TRP A 301 -41.83 2.62 3.73
N LYS A 302 -41.54 3.04 4.95
CA LYS A 302 -41.46 4.45 5.35
C LYS A 302 -40.20 4.73 6.15
N THR A 303 -39.80 5.99 6.12
CA THR A 303 -38.70 6.58 6.89
C THR A 303 -39.17 7.88 7.52
N CYS A 304 -38.66 8.22 8.69
CA CYS A 304 -38.93 9.49 9.35
C CYS A 304 -37.81 10.48 9.02
N ASN A 305 -38.14 11.60 8.40
CA ASN A 305 -37.19 12.66 8.05
C ASN A 305 -37.08 13.76 9.13
N GLY A 306 -37.49 13.47 10.37
CA GLY A 306 -37.51 14.41 11.48
C GLY A 306 -38.81 15.20 11.63
N SER A 307 -39.66 15.26 10.60
CA SER A 307 -40.98 15.93 10.68
C SER A 307 -42.14 15.06 10.19
N SER A 308 -41.88 14.12 9.29
CA SER A 308 -42.91 13.32 8.63
C SER A 308 -42.43 11.94 8.23
N TRP A 309 -43.37 11.01 8.09
CA TRP A 309 -43.12 9.70 7.52
C TRP A 309 -43.27 9.75 6.00
N VAL A 310 -42.19 9.48 5.27
CA VAL A 310 -42.16 9.50 3.80
C VAL A 310 -41.93 8.10 3.26
N LEU A 311 -42.49 7.82 2.08
CA LEU A 311 -42.36 6.52 1.41
C LEU A 311 -40.94 6.29 0.89
N VAL A 312 -40.50 5.03 0.99
CA VAL A 312 -39.24 4.52 0.45
C VAL A 312 -39.53 3.31 -0.42
N ASP A 313 -38.92 3.28 -1.60
CA ASP A 313 -38.99 2.11 -2.48
C ASP A 313 -37.93 1.08 -2.07
N ILE A 314 -38.36 0.02 -1.39
CA ILE A 314 -37.46 -1.07 -0.95
C ILE A 314 -36.83 -1.84 -2.12
N THR A 315 -37.43 -1.82 -3.30
CA THR A 315 -36.88 -2.49 -4.50
C THR A 315 -35.71 -1.71 -5.10
N ASN A 316 -35.60 -0.41 -4.78
CA ASN A 316 -34.50 0.45 -5.15
C ASN A 316 -33.52 0.61 -3.98
N ILE A 317 -32.43 -0.17 -4.01
CA ILE A 317 -31.42 -0.15 -2.95
C ILE A 317 -30.80 1.24 -2.69
N GLN A 318 -30.71 2.09 -3.72
CA GLN A 318 -30.21 3.46 -3.55
C GLN A 318 -31.23 4.37 -2.85
N ASP A 319 -32.53 4.11 -3.04
CA ASP A 319 -33.58 4.86 -2.36
C ASP A 319 -33.54 4.57 -0.85
N VAL A 320 -33.37 3.31 -0.47
CA VAL A 320 -33.20 2.90 0.93
C VAL A 320 -31.93 3.50 1.53
N LYS A 321 -30.80 3.48 0.79
CA LYS A 321 -29.54 4.10 1.24
C LYS A 321 -29.70 5.60 1.51
N ASN A 322 -30.36 6.32 0.60
CA ASN A 322 -30.41 7.79 0.64
C ASN A 322 -31.48 8.33 1.60
N LYS A 323 -32.62 7.62 1.73
CA LYS A 323 -33.76 8.08 2.54
C LYS A 323 -33.87 7.34 3.88
N GLY A 324 -33.25 6.17 4.03
CA GLY A 324 -33.32 5.38 5.26
C GLY A 324 -32.77 6.13 6.47
N MET A 325 -33.29 5.80 7.65
CA MET A 325 -32.92 6.45 8.91
C MET A 325 -31.58 5.92 9.39
N SER A 326 -30.63 6.80 9.69
CA SER A 326 -29.43 6.40 10.44
C SER A 326 -29.82 5.91 11.84
N VAL A 327 -28.89 5.22 12.52
CA VAL A 327 -29.07 4.82 13.94
C VAL A 327 -29.47 6.01 14.81
N THR A 328 -28.83 7.16 14.62
CA THR A 328 -29.13 8.38 15.37
C THR A 328 -30.54 8.89 15.11
N ILE A 329 -30.98 8.90 13.83
CA ILE A 329 -32.32 9.36 13.47
C ILE A 329 -33.38 8.43 14.07
N LEU A 330 -33.23 7.11 13.88
CA LEU A 330 -34.22 6.13 14.36
C LEU A 330 -34.37 6.19 15.90
N GLN A 331 -33.27 6.30 16.63
CA GLN A 331 -33.31 6.42 18.10
C GLN A 331 -33.77 7.81 18.58
N GLY A 332 -33.76 8.81 17.71
CA GLY A 332 -34.23 10.16 17.99
C GLY A 332 -35.73 10.38 17.71
N ILE A 333 -36.43 9.37 17.18
CA ILE A 333 -37.88 9.48 16.93
C ILE A 333 -38.63 9.55 18.26
N THR A 334 -39.41 10.62 18.44
CA THR A 334 -40.20 10.85 19.63
C THR A 334 -41.47 10.00 19.66
N GLU A 335 -42.06 9.79 20.84
CA GLU A 335 -43.33 9.08 20.99
C GLU A 335 -44.42 9.66 20.07
N ALA A 336 -44.57 10.99 20.02
CA ALA A 336 -45.54 11.64 19.13
C ALA A 336 -45.31 11.35 17.64
N GLN A 337 -44.05 11.23 17.22
CA GLN A 337 -43.72 10.85 15.84
C GLN A 337 -44.03 9.38 15.58
N TRP A 338 -43.79 8.49 16.54
CA TRP A 338 -44.23 7.09 16.46
C TRP A 338 -45.76 6.99 16.37
N THR A 339 -46.50 7.74 17.18
CA THR A 339 -47.96 7.82 17.10
C THR A 339 -48.42 8.24 15.70
N SER A 340 -47.75 9.25 15.11
CA SER A 340 -48.09 9.78 13.78
C SER A 340 -47.85 8.80 12.62
N LEU A 341 -47.05 7.74 12.83
CA LEU A 341 -46.84 6.69 11.83
C LEU A 341 -48.16 5.98 11.48
N GLY A 342 -49.12 5.99 12.41
CA GLY A 342 -50.44 5.39 12.22
C GLY A 342 -50.35 3.87 12.21
N ILE A 343 -50.10 3.28 13.37
CA ILE A 343 -50.01 1.81 13.53
C ILE A 343 -51.43 1.22 13.60
N SER A 344 -52.18 1.31 12.50
CA SER A 344 -53.60 0.94 12.40
C SER A 344 -53.90 -0.51 12.81
N ASN A 345 -52.94 -1.42 12.59
CA ASN A 345 -53.05 -2.84 12.97
C ASN A 345 -52.18 -3.22 14.17
N LYS A 346 -51.64 -2.22 14.90
CA LYS A 346 -50.68 -2.42 16.00
C LYS A 346 -49.51 -3.34 15.62
N LYS A 347 -48.98 -3.25 14.39
CA LYS A 347 -47.84 -4.05 13.90
C LYS A 347 -46.78 -3.17 13.28
N ILE A 348 -45.51 -3.54 13.46
CA ILE A 348 -44.39 -2.91 12.78
C ILE A 348 -43.39 -3.96 12.29
N ARG A 349 -42.78 -3.70 11.13
CA ARG A 349 -41.68 -4.50 10.59
C ARG A 349 -40.51 -3.59 10.25
N PHE A 350 -39.30 -4.04 10.54
CA PHE A 350 -38.07 -3.34 10.17
C PHE A 350 -37.40 -4.00 8.97
N ALA A 351 -36.79 -3.17 8.14
CA ALA A 351 -35.75 -3.57 7.21
C ALA A 351 -34.61 -2.57 7.29
N TRP A 352 -33.40 -3.02 6.95
CA TRP A 352 -32.23 -2.17 7.00
C TRP A 352 -31.26 -2.47 5.88
N TYR A 353 -30.72 -1.40 5.33
CA TYR A 353 -29.61 -1.41 4.39
C TYR A 353 -28.29 -1.55 5.15
N MET A 354 -27.35 -2.32 4.60
CA MET A 354 -25.99 -2.46 5.12
C MET A 354 -24.96 -2.36 3.99
N GLU A 355 -23.94 -1.52 4.17
CA GLU A 355 -22.78 -1.41 3.29
C GLU A 355 -21.52 -1.16 4.12
N VAL A 356 -20.41 -1.81 3.76
CA VAL A 356 -19.06 -1.41 4.15
C VAL A 356 -18.36 -0.77 2.96
N THR A 357 -17.29 -0.04 3.15
CA THR A 357 -16.53 0.62 2.06
C THR A 357 -15.10 0.10 1.94
N SER A 358 -14.52 -0.37 3.05
CA SER A 358 -13.21 -1.00 3.14
C SER A 358 -13.34 -2.45 3.64
N SER A 359 -12.36 -3.30 3.30
CA SER A 359 -12.23 -4.65 3.87
C SER A 359 -11.85 -4.66 5.35
N THR A 360 -11.48 -3.50 5.90
CA THR A 360 -11.15 -3.32 7.33
C THR A 360 -12.33 -2.82 8.16
N ASP A 361 -13.44 -2.44 7.53
CA ASP A 361 -14.63 -1.95 8.23
C ASP A 361 -15.29 -3.08 9.03
N ILE A 362 -15.87 -2.76 10.18
CA ILE A 362 -16.70 -3.70 10.97
C ILE A 362 -18.10 -3.12 11.06
N LEU A 363 -19.08 -3.81 10.45
CA LEU A 363 -20.50 -3.44 10.56
C LEU A 363 -21.33 -4.67 11.00
N LYS A 364 -21.88 -4.62 12.21
CA LYS A 364 -22.69 -5.70 12.80
C LYS A 364 -23.90 -5.12 13.52
N LEU A 365 -25.11 -5.43 13.07
CA LEU A 365 -26.33 -5.16 13.83
C LEU A 365 -26.51 -6.27 14.88
N LYS A 366 -26.53 -5.92 16.17
CA LYS A 366 -26.68 -6.87 17.28
C LYS A 366 -28.11 -6.97 17.76
N GLN A 367 -28.80 -5.83 17.88
CA GLN A 367 -30.16 -5.77 18.39
C GLN A 367 -30.93 -4.58 17.82
N VAL A 368 -32.19 -4.84 17.48
CA VAL A 368 -33.24 -3.83 17.37
C VAL A 368 -34.20 -4.07 18.53
N ARG A 369 -34.32 -3.11 19.43
CA ARG A 369 -35.25 -3.16 20.55
C ARG A 369 -36.30 -2.07 20.38
N VAL A 370 -37.56 -2.41 20.51
CA VAL A 370 -38.66 -1.43 20.50
C VAL A 370 -39.30 -1.45 21.87
N ASN A 371 -39.29 -0.31 22.55
CA ASN A 371 -39.92 -0.16 23.86
C ASN A 371 -41.28 0.50 23.69
N TYR A 372 -42.23 0.11 24.53
CA TYR A 372 -43.61 0.58 24.48
C TYR A 372 -44.04 1.13 25.83
N ASN A 373 -45.02 2.03 25.80
CA ASN A 373 -45.69 2.54 26.99
C ASN A 373 -46.95 1.71 27.27
N THR A 374 -47.22 1.50 28.55
CA THR A 374 -48.46 0.88 29.00
C THR A 374 -49.46 1.92 29.48
N ASN A 375 -50.73 1.53 29.54
CA ASN A 375 -51.77 2.34 30.18
C ASN A 375 -51.52 2.54 31.69
#